data_AF-A0A0D8XMJ8-F1
#
_entry.id   AF-A0A0D8XMJ8-F1
#
_cell.length_a   1.000
_cell.length_b   1.000
_cell.length_c   1.000
_cell.angle_alpha   90.00
_cell.angle_beta   90.00
_cell.angle_gamma   90.00
#
_symmetry.space_group_name_H-M   'P 1'
#
loop_
_entity.id
_entity.type
_entity.pdbx_description
1 polymer ?
#
loop_
_entity_poly.entity_id
_entity_poly.type
_entity_poly.pdbx_seq_one_letter_code
_entity_poly.pdbx_strand_id
1 'polypeptide(L)'
;MCLRAIMNNKRGFELVFADSRAIYCIVRSILHQSLRTKTLVMQMLSSICMVQGGQELVSDAFDQFRLDYRERHRFQTLMYFIRNPPEFHVEFLSSAIQFLDIFSSVEDLNQRVYLQYEMHLLGLDDFIDEMSDCKSDELQARMTAYVNGEMDVAALFEDSQHKARLLEECDQLKIRLSQANERVQEVEAKWITDKAALDRRLLDLVQERDRMQKEHEAQEGSWRRTISKNNT
;
A
#
# COMPACT_ATOMS: atom_id res chain seq x y z
N MET A 1 22.83 -9.48 -31.70
CA MET A 1 23.66 -10.36 -30.84
C MET A 1 24.94 -9.67 -30.33
N CYS A 2 25.77 -9.06 -31.17
CA CYS A 2 27.02 -8.41 -30.72
C CYS A 2 26.80 -7.30 -29.68
N LEU A 3 25.83 -6.40 -29.92
CA LEU A 3 25.54 -5.31 -28.98
C LEU A 3 25.06 -5.83 -27.60
N ARG A 4 24.25 -6.90 -27.59
CA ARG A 4 23.86 -7.60 -26.35
C ARG A 4 25.08 -8.13 -25.58
N ALA A 5 26.04 -8.73 -26.28
CA ALA A 5 27.27 -9.21 -25.65
C ALA A 5 28.09 -8.06 -25.04
N ILE A 6 28.17 -6.92 -25.73
CA ILE A 6 28.82 -5.70 -25.23
C ILE A 6 28.10 -5.16 -23.98
N MET A 7 26.77 -5.10 -24.00
CA MET A 7 25.95 -4.62 -22.88
C MET A 7 25.99 -5.55 -21.65
N ASN A 8 26.39 -6.82 -21.83
CA ASN A 8 26.59 -7.74 -20.70
C ASN A 8 27.92 -7.49 -19.95
N ASN A 9 28.73 -6.52 -20.40
CA ASN A 9 29.89 -6.01 -19.69
C ASN A 9 29.57 -4.61 -19.16
N LYS A 10 29.85 -4.33 -17.88
CA LYS A 10 29.55 -3.03 -17.26
C LYS A 10 30.10 -1.84 -18.07
N ARG A 11 31.36 -1.90 -18.51
CA ARG A 11 31.97 -0.82 -19.30
C ARG A 11 31.36 -0.71 -20.69
N GLY A 12 31.06 -1.84 -21.31
CA GLY A 12 30.37 -1.87 -22.61
C GLY A 12 28.96 -1.27 -22.53
N PHE A 13 28.22 -1.60 -21.46
CA PHE A 13 26.92 -1.01 -21.18
C PHE A 13 27.02 0.51 -21.00
N GLU A 14 27.93 1.01 -20.16
CA GLU A 14 28.14 2.46 -19.96
C GLU A 14 28.42 3.20 -21.27
N LEU A 15 29.21 2.62 -22.17
CA LEU A 15 29.51 3.23 -23.48
C LEU A 15 28.31 3.25 -24.42
N VAL A 16 27.50 2.18 -24.45
CA VAL A 16 26.26 2.14 -25.24
C VAL A 16 25.23 3.10 -24.67
N PHE A 17 25.11 3.17 -23.33
CA PHE A 17 24.22 4.07 -22.62
C PHE A 17 24.55 5.54 -22.88
N ALA A 18 25.83 5.87 -23.05
CA ALA A 18 26.29 7.22 -23.38
C ALA A 18 26.12 7.59 -24.87
N ASP A 19 25.78 6.65 -25.77
CA ASP A 19 25.59 6.91 -27.20
C ASP A 19 24.10 6.83 -27.58
N SER A 20 23.43 7.99 -27.64
CA SER A 20 22.03 8.09 -28.02
C SER A 20 21.73 7.46 -29.39
N ARG A 21 22.69 7.48 -30.33
CA ARG A 21 22.52 6.85 -31.64
C ARG A 21 22.54 5.33 -31.55
N ALA A 22 23.30 4.76 -30.62
CA ALA A 22 23.31 3.33 -30.39
C ALA A 22 21.94 2.86 -29.89
N ILE A 23 21.35 3.58 -28.92
CA ILE A 23 19.99 3.30 -28.41
C ILE A 23 18.96 3.46 -29.54
N TYR A 24 19.06 4.52 -30.34
CA TYR A 24 18.18 4.72 -31.48
C TYR A 24 18.29 3.60 -32.53
N CYS A 25 19.49 3.06 -32.78
CA CYS A 25 19.67 1.90 -33.65
C CYS A 25 19.04 0.63 -33.07
N ILE A 26 19.03 0.45 -31.74
CA ILE A 26 18.29 -0.64 -31.07
C ILE A 26 16.79 -0.48 -31.35
N VAL A 27 16.22 0.71 -31.12
CA VAL A 27 14.78 0.99 -31.38
C VAL A 27 14.42 0.74 -32.84
N ARG A 28 15.21 1.25 -33.79
CA ARG A 28 14.96 1.01 -35.23
C ARG A 28 14.98 -0.46 -35.62
N SER A 29 15.70 -1.31 -34.88
CA SER A 29 15.78 -2.74 -35.15
C SER A 29 14.45 -3.47 -34.92
N ILE A 30 13.44 -2.83 -34.32
CA ILE A 30 12.06 -3.34 -34.23
C ILE A 30 11.46 -3.58 -35.63
N LEU A 31 11.93 -2.90 -36.68
CA LEU A 31 11.42 -3.08 -38.04
C LEU A 31 11.90 -4.37 -38.73
N HIS A 32 12.86 -5.08 -38.13
CA HIS A 32 13.38 -6.33 -38.68
C HIS A 32 12.30 -7.42 -38.70
N GLN A 33 12.19 -8.21 -39.77
CA GLN A 33 11.10 -9.19 -39.94
C GLN A 33 11.12 -10.33 -38.91
N SER A 34 12.32 -10.72 -38.42
CA SER A 34 12.44 -11.81 -37.44
C SER A 34 11.89 -11.41 -36.07
N LEU A 35 10.91 -12.16 -35.58
CA LEU A 35 10.36 -12.02 -34.23
C LEU A 35 11.42 -12.23 -33.15
N ARG A 36 12.38 -13.13 -33.35
CA ARG A 36 13.53 -13.30 -32.45
C ARG A 36 14.37 -12.03 -32.32
N THR A 37 14.58 -11.30 -33.41
CA THR A 37 15.26 -10.01 -33.36
C THR A 37 14.44 -8.99 -32.58
N LYS A 38 13.12 -8.93 -32.82
CA LYS A 38 12.22 -8.03 -32.07
C LYS A 38 12.21 -8.36 -30.57
N THR A 39 12.14 -9.65 -30.20
CA THR A 39 12.25 -10.13 -28.81
C THR A 39 13.53 -9.61 -28.16
N LEU A 40 14.68 -9.79 -28.84
CA LEU A 40 15.96 -9.33 -28.32
C LEU A 40 15.98 -7.81 -28.13
N VAL A 41 15.41 -7.05 -29.06
CA VAL A 41 15.31 -5.59 -28.96
C VAL A 41 14.49 -5.19 -27.74
N MET A 42 13.32 -5.80 -27.53
CA MET A 42 12.49 -5.55 -26.33
C MET A 42 13.26 -5.82 -25.04
N GLN A 43 13.91 -6.99 -24.92
CA GLN A 43 14.69 -7.35 -23.74
C GLN A 43 15.84 -6.37 -23.44
N MET A 44 16.51 -5.90 -24.49
CA MET A 44 17.60 -4.91 -24.35
C MET A 44 17.06 -3.55 -23.91
N LEU A 45 15.96 -3.08 -24.50
CA LEU A 45 15.34 -1.81 -24.12
C LEU A 45 14.78 -1.86 -22.70
N SER A 46 14.13 -2.96 -22.28
CA SER A 46 13.71 -3.15 -20.88
C SER A 46 14.89 -3.04 -19.91
N SER A 47 16.02 -3.65 -20.25
CA SER A 47 17.23 -3.59 -19.42
C SER A 47 17.81 -2.17 -19.33
N ILE A 48 17.69 -1.37 -20.39
CA ILE A 48 18.10 0.04 -20.39
C ILE A 48 17.14 0.87 -19.53
N CYS A 49 15.82 0.68 -19.65
CA CYS A 49 14.82 1.40 -18.87
C CYS A 49 14.98 1.19 -17.35
N MET A 50 15.49 0.04 -16.92
CA MET A 50 15.73 -0.27 -15.50
C MET A 50 16.94 0.48 -14.89
N VAL A 51 17.76 1.15 -15.71
CA VAL A 51 18.90 1.95 -15.24
C VAL A 51 18.47 3.40 -15.12
N GLN A 52 18.94 4.08 -14.07
CA GLN A 52 18.65 5.49 -13.83
C GLN A 52 18.96 6.35 -15.07
N GLY A 53 17.96 7.13 -15.53
CA GLY A 53 18.04 7.95 -16.74
C GLY A 53 17.85 7.19 -18.06
N GLY A 54 17.80 5.86 -18.04
CA GLY A 54 17.69 5.04 -19.24
C GLY A 54 16.32 5.13 -19.90
N GLN A 55 15.27 5.32 -19.11
CA GLN A 55 13.92 5.49 -19.62
C GLN A 55 13.78 6.77 -20.47
N GLU A 56 14.38 7.88 -20.06
CA GLU A 56 14.41 9.13 -20.83
C GLU A 56 15.12 8.92 -22.18
N LEU A 57 16.26 8.22 -22.18
CA LEU A 57 16.98 7.90 -23.41
C LEU A 57 16.17 7.02 -24.37
N VAL A 58 15.44 6.04 -23.85
CA VAL A 58 14.55 5.19 -24.65
C VAL A 58 13.36 6.00 -25.16
N SER A 59 12.77 6.86 -24.32
CA SER A 59 11.71 7.79 -24.69
C SER A 59 12.13 8.68 -25.86
N ASP A 60 13.29 9.33 -25.77
CA ASP A 60 13.84 10.19 -26.83
C ASP A 60 14.09 9.41 -28.13
N ALA A 61 14.58 8.17 -28.02
CA ALA A 61 14.80 7.30 -29.18
C ALA A 61 13.47 6.91 -29.87
N PHE A 62 12.40 6.66 -29.11
CA PHE A 62 11.08 6.42 -29.68
C PHE A 62 10.41 7.70 -30.22
N ASP A 63 10.70 8.87 -29.65
CA ASP A 63 10.27 10.14 -30.22
C ASP A 63 10.97 10.44 -31.55
N GLN A 64 12.27 10.16 -31.65
CA GLN A 64 12.97 10.23 -32.93
C GLN A 64 12.40 9.21 -33.94
N PHE A 65 12.08 8.00 -33.49
CA PHE A 65 11.46 6.98 -34.34
C PHE A 65 10.09 7.45 -34.85
N ARG A 66 9.26 8.03 -33.98
CA ARG A 66 7.96 8.62 -34.31
C ARG A 66 8.09 9.68 -35.42
N LEU A 67 9.10 10.54 -35.34
CA LEU A 67 9.37 11.55 -36.38
C LEU A 67 9.85 10.93 -37.69
N ASP A 68 10.84 10.04 -37.64
CA ASP A 68 11.46 9.43 -38.83
C ASP A 68 10.49 8.54 -39.61
N TYR A 69 9.59 7.83 -38.91
CA TYR A 69 8.59 6.93 -39.50
C TYR A 69 7.18 7.52 -39.53
N ARG A 70 7.03 8.79 -39.15
CA ARG A 70 5.77 9.55 -39.17
C ARG A 70 4.64 8.86 -38.42
N GLU A 71 4.95 8.29 -37.26
CA GLU A 71 3.92 7.77 -36.37
C GLU A 71 3.12 8.94 -35.77
N ARG A 72 1.83 8.73 -35.56
CA ARG A 72 0.98 9.72 -34.90
C ARG A 72 1.32 9.80 -33.41
N HIS A 73 1.54 8.64 -32.80
CA HIS A 73 1.96 8.47 -31.41
C HIS A 73 3.17 7.54 -31.40
N ARG A 74 4.08 7.74 -30.45
CA ARG A 74 5.22 6.82 -30.27
C ARG A 74 4.70 5.42 -29.93
N PHE A 75 5.49 4.41 -30.27
CA PHE A 75 5.14 2.98 -30.12
C PHE A 75 4.04 2.46 -31.05
N GLN A 76 3.46 3.26 -31.95
CA GLN A 76 2.38 2.83 -32.83
C GLN A 76 2.76 1.59 -33.69
N THR A 77 3.96 1.58 -34.27
CA THR A 77 4.48 0.46 -35.05
C THR A 77 4.73 -0.76 -34.17
N LEU A 78 5.22 -0.57 -32.95
CA LEU A 78 5.41 -1.68 -32.00
C LEU A 78 4.05 -2.31 -31.67
N MET A 79 3.05 -1.50 -31.36
CA MET A 79 1.70 -1.97 -31.05
C MET A 79 1.05 -2.69 -32.25
N TYR A 80 1.30 -2.21 -33.47
CA TYR A 80 0.91 -2.93 -34.69
C TYR A 80 1.51 -4.35 -34.76
N PHE A 81 2.80 -4.50 -34.43
CA PHE A 81 3.45 -5.82 -34.41
C PHE A 81 2.95 -6.72 -33.28
N ILE A 82 2.56 -6.16 -32.13
CA ILE A 82 1.96 -6.91 -31.02
C ILE A 82 0.59 -7.47 -31.42
N ARG A 83 -0.26 -6.64 -32.06
CA ARG A 83 -1.60 -7.04 -32.50
C ARG A 83 -1.62 -7.90 -33.76
N ASN A 84 -0.69 -7.68 -34.68
CA ASN A 84 -0.64 -8.35 -35.98
C ASN A 84 0.72 -9.02 -36.23
N PRO A 85 1.17 -9.93 -35.36
CA PRO A 85 2.40 -10.65 -35.63
C PRO A 85 2.19 -11.62 -36.81
N PRO A 86 3.23 -11.88 -37.63
CA PRO A 86 3.12 -12.82 -38.76
C PRO A 86 2.81 -14.26 -38.31
N GLU A 87 3.18 -14.59 -37.07
CA GLU A 87 2.84 -15.84 -36.39
C GLU A 87 2.74 -15.58 -34.87
N PHE A 88 1.97 -16.42 -34.17
CA PHE A 88 1.87 -16.32 -32.71
C PHE A 88 3.20 -16.71 -32.05
N HIS A 89 3.89 -15.76 -31.43
CA HIS A 89 5.24 -15.94 -30.87
C HIS A 89 5.32 -15.43 -29.43
N VAL A 90 5.12 -16.35 -28.47
CA VAL A 90 5.04 -16.08 -27.03
C VAL A 90 6.20 -15.20 -26.54
N GLU A 91 7.45 -15.57 -26.81
CA GLU A 91 8.60 -14.81 -26.28
C GLU A 91 8.62 -13.35 -26.74
N PHE A 92 8.11 -13.07 -27.94
CA PHE A 92 8.07 -11.70 -28.48
C PHE A 92 6.98 -10.92 -27.76
N LEU A 93 5.76 -11.47 -27.70
CA LEU A 93 4.63 -10.83 -27.03
C LEU A 93 4.93 -10.60 -25.54
N SER A 94 5.47 -11.61 -24.84
CA SER A 94 5.86 -11.51 -23.43
C SER A 94 6.91 -10.43 -23.21
N SER A 95 7.93 -10.37 -24.08
CA SER A 95 8.98 -9.34 -23.96
C SER A 95 8.47 -7.94 -24.31
N ALA A 96 7.54 -7.83 -25.27
CA ALA A 96 6.96 -6.55 -25.67
C ALA A 96 6.03 -5.98 -24.58
N ILE A 97 5.14 -6.80 -24.01
CA ILE A 97 4.29 -6.40 -22.88
C ILE A 97 5.15 -6.03 -21.68
N GLN A 98 6.17 -6.83 -21.36
CA GLN A 98 7.10 -6.51 -20.28
C GLN A 98 7.86 -5.19 -20.52
N PHE A 99 8.25 -4.90 -21.77
CA PHE A 99 8.89 -3.64 -22.11
C PHE A 99 7.95 -2.46 -21.89
N LEU A 100 6.72 -2.53 -22.38
CA LEU A 100 5.73 -1.46 -22.22
C LEU A 100 5.40 -1.23 -20.73
N ASP A 101 5.21 -2.31 -19.96
CA ASP A 101 4.98 -2.27 -18.51
C ASP A 101 6.12 -1.57 -17.76
N ILE A 102 7.37 -1.98 -18.00
CA ILE A 102 8.55 -1.34 -17.40
C ILE A 102 8.67 0.13 -17.85
N PHE A 103 8.36 0.44 -19.11
CA PHE A 103 8.44 1.79 -19.63
C PHE A 103 7.40 2.72 -19.00
N SER A 104 6.18 2.23 -18.73
CA SER A 104 5.13 3.02 -18.07
C SER A 104 5.25 3.06 -16.54
N SER A 105 5.89 2.07 -15.93
CA SER A 105 6.04 1.93 -14.47
C SER A 105 7.18 2.77 -13.89
N VAL A 106 7.01 4.09 -13.91
CA VAL A 106 7.99 5.06 -13.38
C VAL A 106 7.76 5.42 -11.92
N GLU A 107 8.78 6.01 -11.29
CA GLU A 107 8.70 6.46 -9.88
C GLU A 107 7.77 7.67 -9.68
N ASP A 108 7.76 8.63 -10.62
CA ASP A 108 6.85 9.78 -10.54
C ASP A 108 5.41 9.38 -10.88
N LEU A 109 4.51 9.50 -9.91
CA LEU A 109 3.13 9.02 -10.06
C LEU A 109 2.35 9.75 -11.17
N ASN A 110 2.61 11.05 -11.40
CA ASN A 110 1.91 11.79 -12.45
C ASN A 110 2.38 11.33 -13.83
N GLN A 111 3.69 11.15 -13.99
CA GLN A 111 4.28 10.62 -15.20
C GLN A 111 3.82 9.17 -15.44
N ARG A 112 3.70 8.34 -14.40
CA ARG A 112 3.18 6.98 -14.50
C ARG A 112 1.76 6.94 -15.03
N VAL A 113 0.86 7.73 -14.46
CA VAL A 113 -0.54 7.85 -14.94
C VAL A 113 -0.58 8.36 -16.38
N TYR A 114 0.25 9.33 -16.74
CA TYR A 114 0.35 9.82 -18.13
C TYR A 114 0.79 8.72 -19.11
N LEU A 115 1.84 7.96 -18.77
CA LEU A 115 2.37 6.89 -19.63
C LEU A 115 1.41 5.70 -19.71
N GLN A 116 0.74 5.36 -18.61
CA GLN A 116 -0.31 4.35 -18.59
C GLN A 116 -1.46 4.75 -19.53
N TYR A 117 -1.91 6.00 -19.47
CA TYR A 117 -2.94 6.49 -20.38
C TYR A 117 -2.47 6.51 -21.85
N GLU A 118 -1.17 6.75 -22.10
CA GLU A 118 -0.60 6.61 -23.43
C GLU A 118 -0.69 5.16 -23.95
N MET A 119 -0.41 4.16 -23.10
CA MET A 119 -0.58 2.74 -23.45
C MET A 119 -2.05 2.37 -23.71
N HIS A 120 -2.96 2.91 -22.90
CA HIS A 120 -4.40 2.78 -23.10
C HIS A 120 -4.82 3.30 -24.48
N LEU A 121 -4.39 4.51 -24.86
CA LEU A 121 -4.70 5.09 -26.17
C LEU A 121 -4.11 4.33 -27.36
N LEU A 122 -3.02 3.59 -27.14
CA LEU A 122 -2.44 2.68 -28.14
C LEU A 122 -3.23 1.37 -28.24
N GLY A 123 -4.14 1.09 -27.30
CA GLY A 123 -4.98 -0.10 -27.25
C GLY A 123 -4.25 -1.32 -26.69
N LEU A 124 -3.32 -1.12 -25.75
CA LEU A 124 -2.68 -2.23 -25.03
C LEU A 124 -3.68 -2.98 -24.17
N ASP A 125 -4.56 -2.26 -23.47
CA ASP A 125 -5.54 -2.85 -22.56
C ASP A 125 -6.55 -3.72 -23.33
N ASP A 126 -7.07 -3.20 -24.45
CA ASP A 126 -7.92 -3.96 -25.37
C ASP A 126 -7.24 -5.26 -25.84
N PHE A 127 -5.95 -5.20 -26.18
CA PHE A 127 -5.20 -6.38 -26.60
C PHE A 127 -5.05 -7.40 -25.47
N ILE A 128 -4.84 -6.94 -24.23
CA ILE A 128 -4.76 -7.81 -23.05
C ILE A 128 -6.10 -8.50 -22.79
N ASP A 129 -7.20 -7.76 -22.90
CA ASP A 129 -8.55 -8.30 -22.74
C ASP A 129 -8.89 -9.32 -23.83
N GLU A 130 -8.56 -9.03 -25.09
CA GLU A 130 -8.70 -9.98 -26.22
C GLU A 130 -7.88 -11.28 -26.00
N MET A 131 -6.79 -11.19 -25.24
CA MET A 131 -5.85 -12.28 -24.97
C MET A 131 -6.05 -12.97 -23.61
N SER A 132 -7.14 -12.69 -22.89
CA SER A 132 -7.41 -13.23 -21.55
C SER A 132 -7.34 -14.76 -21.50
N ASP A 133 -7.85 -15.43 -22.54
CA ASP A 133 -7.95 -16.88 -22.63
C ASP A 133 -6.70 -17.55 -23.24
N CYS A 134 -5.59 -16.81 -23.37
CA CYS A 134 -4.35 -17.34 -23.90
C CYS A 134 -3.80 -18.48 -23.02
N LYS A 135 -3.50 -19.64 -23.62
CA LYS A 135 -2.98 -20.82 -22.88
C LYS A 135 -1.51 -20.71 -22.45
N SER A 136 -0.84 -19.61 -22.72
CA SER A 136 0.57 -19.44 -22.38
C SER A 136 0.70 -18.82 -21.00
N ASP A 137 1.15 -19.62 -20.03
CA ASP A 137 1.41 -19.16 -18.66
C ASP A 137 2.39 -17.97 -18.62
N GLU A 138 3.43 -18.00 -19.46
CA GLU A 138 4.42 -16.92 -19.53
C GLU A 138 3.78 -15.59 -19.96
N LEU A 139 2.98 -15.62 -21.04
CA LEU A 139 2.33 -14.43 -21.56
C LEU A 139 1.26 -13.93 -20.58
N GLN A 140 0.43 -14.83 -20.04
CA GLN A 140 -0.58 -14.48 -19.04
C GLN A 140 0.04 -13.87 -17.79
N ALA A 141 1.17 -14.38 -17.31
CA ALA A 141 1.87 -13.79 -16.17
C ALA A 141 2.31 -12.35 -16.44
N ARG A 142 2.77 -12.02 -17.68
CA ARG A 142 3.13 -10.64 -18.06
C ARG A 142 1.92 -9.73 -18.15
N MET A 143 0.83 -10.20 -18.75
CA MET A 143 -0.43 -9.44 -18.84
C MET A 143 -1.01 -9.16 -17.45
N THR A 144 -1.04 -10.18 -16.60
CA THR A 144 -1.52 -10.06 -15.22
C THR A 144 -0.65 -9.11 -14.39
N ALA A 145 0.68 -9.13 -14.58
CA ALA A 145 1.57 -8.20 -13.91
C ALA A 145 1.31 -6.74 -14.32
N TYR A 146 1.10 -6.49 -15.62
CA TYR A 146 0.74 -5.17 -16.12
C TYR A 146 -0.59 -4.67 -15.54
N VAL A 147 -1.66 -5.49 -15.60
CA VAL A 147 -2.97 -5.12 -15.05
C VAL A 147 -2.92 -4.88 -13.55
N ASN A 148 -2.23 -5.73 -12.78
CA ASN A 148 -2.07 -5.53 -11.33
C ASN A 148 -1.19 -4.32 -10.99
N GLY A 149 -0.36 -3.87 -11.93
CA GLY A 149 0.46 -2.68 -11.82
C GLY A 149 -0.26 -1.39 -12.20
N GLU A 150 -1.52 -1.46 -12.64
CA GLU A 150 -2.28 -0.30 -13.08
C GLU A 150 -2.57 0.67 -11.91
N MET A 151 -2.40 1.97 -12.14
CA MET A 151 -2.83 3.02 -11.22
C MET A 151 -4.27 3.42 -11.51
N ASP A 152 -5.20 3.00 -10.65
CA ASP A 152 -6.58 3.48 -10.65
C ASP A 152 -6.70 4.78 -9.83
N VAL A 153 -6.66 5.91 -10.54
CA VAL A 153 -6.77 7.25 -9.94
C VAL A 153 -8.14 7.46 -9.29
N ALA A 154 -9.21 6.87 -9.83
CA ALA A 154 -10.55 7.01 -9.29
C ALA A 154 -10.67 6.29 -7.95
N ALA A 155 -10.22 5.02 -7.89
CA ALA A 155 -10.19 4.26 -6.65
C ALA A 155 -9.32 4.93 -5.58
N LEU A 156 -8.12 5.42 -5.94
CA LEU A 156 -7.25 6.15 -5.02
C LEU A 156 -7.90 7.42 -4.46
N PHE A 157 -8.68 8.13 -5.28
CA PHE A 157 -9.40 9.32 -4.85
C PHE A 157 -10.56 8.97 -3.89
N GLU A 158 -11.31 7.91 -4.19
CA GLU A 158 -12.36 7.40 -3.32
C GLU A 158 -11.81 6.94 -1.97
N ASP A 159 -10.71 6.18 -1.97
CA ASP A 159 -10.01 5.74 -0.77
C ASP A 159 -9.52 6.90 0.09
N SER A 160 -8.99 7.96 -0.55
CA SER A 160 -8.57 9.18 0.14
C SER A 160 -9.73 9.86 0.86
N GLN A 161 -10.89 9.98 0.19
CA GLN A 161 -12.09 10.53 0.80
C GLN A 161 -12.62 9.64 1.93
N HIS A 162 -12.61 8.33 1.75
CA HIS A 162 -13.05 7.38 2.77
C HIS A 162 -12.16 7.46 4.01
N LYS A 163 -10.84 7.51 3.82
CA LYS A 163 -9.87 7.69 4.90
C LYS A 163 -10.11 8.99 5.68
N ALA A 164 -10.42 10.09 5.00
CA ALA A 164 -10.73 11.35 5.66
C ALA A 164 -11.95 11.24 6.60
N ARG A 165 -13.03 10.58 6.14
CA ARG A 165 -14.24 10.34 6.95
C ARG A 165 -13.93 9.48 8.18
N LEU A 166 -13.18 8.40 8.01
CA LEU A 166 -12.79 7.53 9.12
C LEU A 166 -11.93 8.24 10.17
N LEU A 167 -11.05 9.16 9.74
CA LEU A 167 -10.28 9.98 10.67
C LEU A 167 -11.17 10.90 11.50
N GLU A 168 -12.17 11.53 10.90
CA GLU A 168 -13.17 12.34 11.62
C GLU A 168 -13.96 11.50 12.64
N GLU A 169 -14.41 10.31 12.26
CA GLU A 169 -15.10 9.38 13.17
C GLU A 169 -14.19 8.94 14.33
N CYS A 170 -12.93 8.61 14.05
CA CYS A 170 -11.93 8.28 15.06
C CYS A 170 -11.76 9.41 16.07
N ASP A 171 -11.69 10.67 15.62
CA ASP A 171 -11.54 11.81 16.52
C ASP A 171 -12.80 12.06 17.35
N GLN A 172 -13.99 11.88 16.78
CA GLN A 172 -15.24 11.91 17.55
C GLN A 172 -15.29 10.81 18.63
N LEU A 173 -14.85 9.60 18.31
CA LEU A 173 -14.78 8.50 19.26
C LEU A 173 -13.78 8.75 20.36
N LYS A 174 -12.60 9.32 20.06
CA LYS A 174 -11.62 9.73 21.08
C LYS A 174 -12.22 10.75 22.05
N ILE A 175 -12.96 11.74 21.55
CA ILE A 175 -13.64 12.74 22.40
C ILE A 175 -14.66 12.05 23.31
N ARG A 176 -15.52 11.18 22.76
CA ARG A 176 -16.51 10.43 23.55
C ARG A 176 -15.87 9.55 24.60
N LEU A 177 -14.75 8.90 24.26
CA LEU A 177 -13.99 8.08 25.20
C LEU A 177 -13.42 8.92 26.35
N SER A 178 -12.85 10.10 26.05
CA SER A 178 -12.36 11.03 27.07
C SER A 178 -13.48 11.44 28.03
N GLN A 179 -14.64 11.83 27.48
CA GLN A 179 -15.80 12.22 28.28
C GLN A 179 -16.34 11.07 29.15
N ALA A 180 -16.38 9.84 28.61
CA ALA A 180 -16.77 8.67 29.38
C ALA A 180 -15.76 8.37 30.50
N ASN A 181 -14.47 8.52 30.24
CA ASN A 181 -13.41 8.31 31.21
C ASN A 181 -13.47 9.33 32.35
N GLU A 182 -13.69 10.61 32.04
CA GLU A 182 -13.92 11.67 33.04
C GLU A 182 -15.12 11.34 33.94
N ARG A 183 -16.24 10.91 33.35
CA ARG A 183 -17.44 10.49 34.11
C ARG A 183 -17.16 9.31 35.03
N VAL A 184 -16.40 8.32 34.57
CA VAL A 184 -16.00 7.18 35.40
C VAL A 184 -15.16 7.67 36.58
N GLN A 185 -14.16 8.52 36.34
CA GLN A 185 -13.32 9.09 37.40
C GLN A 185 -14.14 9.91 38.41
N GLU A 186 -15.13 10.69 37.97
CA GLU A 186 -16.03 11.41 38.88
C GLU A 186 -16.87 10.47 39.76
N VAL A 187 -17.41 9.39 39.20
CA VAL A 187 -18.19 8.40 39.94
C VAL A 187 -17.31 7.62 40.92
N GLU A 188 -16.11 7.21 40.50
CA GLU A 188 -15.13 6.55 41.37
C GLU A 188 -14.74 7.45 42.54
N ALA A 189 -14.48 8.74 42.30
CA ALA A 189 -14.16 9.70 43.35
C ALA A 189 -15.30 9.83 44.38
N LYS A 190 -16.56 9.97 43.91
CA LYS A 190 -17.74 10.01 44.78
C LYS A 190 -17.90 8.72 45.60
N TRP A 191 -17.75 7.57 44.95
CA TRP A 191 -17.85 6.28 45.63
C TRP A 191 -16.78 6.11 46.71
N ILE A 192 -15.53 6.54 46.45
CA ILE A 192 -14.45 6.54 47.44
C ILE A 192 -14.81 7.42 48.65
N THR A 193 -15.33 8.63 48.41
CA THR A 193 -15.72 9.53 49.51
C THR A 193 -16.88 8.98 50.34
N ASP A 194 -17.90 8.43 49.70
CA ASP A 194 -19.07 7.86 50.36
C ASP A 194 -18.69 6.62 51.17
N LYS A 195 -17.86 5.74 50.60
CA LYS A 195 -17.32 4.57 51.29
C LYS A 195 -16.54 4.98 52.55
N ALA A 196 -15.65 5.97 52.44
CA ALA A 196 -14.88 6.45 53.59
C ALA A 196 -15.77 7.05 54.69
N ALA A 197 -16.86 7.74 54.33
CA ALA A 197 -17.83 8.26 55.29
C ALA A 197 -18.59 7.15 56.01
N LEU A 198 -19.04 6.12 55.27
CA LEU A 198 -19.69 4.93 55.83
C LEU A 198 -18.76 4.14 56.75
N ASP A 199 -17.51 3.93 56.34
CA ASP A 199 -16.50 3.23 57.14
C ASP A 199 -16.24 3.97 58.48
N ARG A 200 -16.17 5.31 58.46
CA ARG A 200 -16.07 6.12 59.70
C ARG A 200 -17.31 5.97 60.58
N ARG A 201 -18.51 6.05 60.00
CA ARG A 201 -19.76 5.91 60.77
C ARG A 201 -19.89 4.53 61.40
N LEU A 202 -19.47 3.49 60.68
CA LEU A 202 -19.44 2.13 61.18
C LEU A 202 -18.48 2.02 62.37
N LEU A 203 -17.29 2.61 62.27
CA LEU A 203 -16.32 2.64 63.37
C LEU A 203 -16.90 3.34 64.62
N ASP A 204 -17.52 4.50 64.46
CA ASP A 204 -18.15 5.24 65.56
C ASP A 204 -19.23 4.40 66.26
N LEU A 205 -20.09 3.73 65.49
CA LEU A 205 -21.15 2.85 66.02
C LEU A 205 -20.58 1.63 66.75
N VAL A 206 -19.50 1.03 66.24
CA VAL A 206 -18.82 -0.08 66.91
C VAL A 206 -18.24 0.37 68.25
N GLN A 207 -17.60 1.54 68.30
CA GLN A 207 -17.08 2.11 69.55
C GLN A 207 -18.18 2.43 70.56
N GLU A 208 -19.30 2.96 70.09
CA GLU A 208 -20.47 3.26 70.93
C GLU A 208 -21.10 1.97 71.48
N ARG A 209 -21.25 0.93 70.64
CA ARG A 209 -21.70 -0.40 71.07
C ARG A 209 -20.76 -0.96 72.14
N ASP A 210 -19.45 -0.94 71.91
CA ASP A 210 -18.46 -1.45 72.85
C ASP A 210 -18.50 -0.71 74.20
N ARG A 211 -18.73 0.61 74.18
CA ARG A 211 -18.93 1.43 75.38
C ARG A 211 -20.19 1.02 76.13
N MET A 212 -21.34 0.95 75.45
CA MET A 212 -22.61 0.53 76.06
C MET A 212 -22.52 -0.88 76.65
N GLN A 213 -21.80 -1.78 75.97
CA GLN A 213 -21.60 -3.15 76.44
C GLN A 213 -20.72 -3.20 77.70
N LYS A 214 -19.64 -2.42 77.76
CA LYS A 214 -18.83 -2.27 78.99
C LYS A 214 -19.62 -1.64 80.13
N GLU A 215 -20.45 -0.64 79.86
CA GLU A 215 -21.33 -0.03 80.86
C GLU A 215 -22.35 -1.03 81.40
N HIS A 216 -22.95 -1.84 80.52
CA HIS A 216 -23.86 -2.92 80.89
C HIS A 216 -23.15 -3.98 81.76
N GLU A 217 -21.96 -4.45 81.35
CA GLU A 217 -21.16 -5.40 82.12
C GLU A 217 -20.75 -4.84 83.50
N ALA A 218 -20.38 -3.56 83.57
CA ALA A 218 -20.04 -2.89 84.82
C ALA A 218 -21.27 -2.75 85.74
N GLN A 219 -22.44 -2.42 85.19
CA GLN A 219 -23.69 -2.41 85.92
C GLN A 219 -24.04 -3.81 86.43
N GLU A 220 -24.05 -4.84 85.59
CA GLU A 220 -24.28 -6.23 86.02
C GLU A 220 -23.30 -6.67 87.12
N GLY A 221 -22.02 -6.33 86.99
CA GLY A 221 -21.01 -6.58 88.03
C GLY A 221 -21.24 -5.80 89.31
N SER A 222 -21.87 -4.62 89.25
CA SER A 222 -22.34 -3.86 90.42
C SER A 222 -23.53 -4.56 91.08
N TRP A 223 -24.58 -4.90 90.31
CA TRP A 223 -25.77 -5.62 90.78
C TRP A 223 -25.42 -6.94 91.46
N ARG A 224 -24.50 -7.73 90.87
CA ARG A 224 -24.02 -8.99 91.47
C ARG A 224 -23.30 -8.76 92.81
N ARG A 225 -22.54 -7.66 92.96
CA ARG A 225 -21.84 -7.31 94.21
C ARG A 225 -22.81 -6.83 95.31
N THR A 226 -23.84 -6.08 94.97
CA THR A 226 -24.90 -5.67 95.92
C THR A 226 -25.75 -6.85 96.38
N ILE A 227 -26.09 -7.77 95.47
CA ILE A 227 -26.82 -9.01 95.81
C ILE A 227 -25.96 -9.92 96.71
N SER A 228 -24.66 -10.02 96.45
CA SER A 228 -23.72 -10.78 97.28
C SER A 228 -23.55 -10.21 98.70
N LYS A 229 -23.59 -8.87 98.87
CA LYS A 229 -23.49 -8.23 100.20
C LYS A 229 -24.77 -8.32 101.03
N ASN A 230 -25.92 -8.51 100.41
CA ASN A 230 -27.21 -8.68 101.10
C ASN A 230 -27.49 -10.15 101.52
N ASN A 231 -26.62 -11.10 101.14
CA ASN A 231 -26.76 -12.54 101.42
C ASN A 231 -25.70 -13.09 102.41
N THR A 232 -25.02 -12.21 103.15
CA THR A 232 -24.15 -12.50 104.32
C THR A 232 -24.64 -11.68 105.51
#